data_AF-D5MJN6-F1
#
_entry.id   AF-D5MJN6-F1
#
_cell.length_a   1.000
_cell.length_b   1.000
_cell.length_c   1.000
_cell.angle_alpha   90.00
_cell.angle_beta   90.00
_cell.angle_gamma   90.00
#
_symmetry.space_group_name_H-M   'P 1'
#
loop_
_entity.id
_entity.type
_entity.pdbx_description
1 polymer ?
#
loop_
_entity_poly.entity_id
_entity_poly.type
_entity_poly.pdbx_seq_one_letter_code
_entity_poly.pdbx_strand_id
1 'polypeptide(L)' 'MRATLNIPDNLLVEVQKMTGTQSKTKAIVMAMEEFVKRKKRERLLALKGQIVLDDVTQELEAMELQEAQAHERR' A
#
# COMPACT_ATOMS: atom_id res chain seq x y z
N MET A 1 -4.17 23.23 11.46
CA MET A 1 -3.11 24.09 12.00
C MET A 1 -2.65 25.04 10.90
N ARG A 2 -2.46 26.33 11.17
CA ARG A 2 -1.92 27.30 10.20
C ARG A 2 -0.45 27.53 10.54
N ALA A 3 0.45 27.22 9.62
CA ALA A 3 1.88 27.37 9.78
C ALA A 3 2.44 28.14 8.59
N THR A 4 3.42 29.00 8.83
CA THR A 4 4.16 29.69 7.77
C THR A 4 5.38 28.86 7.43
N LEU A 5 5.40 28.28 6.22
CA LEU A 5 6.51 27.47 5.73
C LEU A 5 7.09 28.15 4.49
N ASN A 6 8.42 28.23 4.41
CA ASN A 6 9.07 28.73 3.20
C ASN A 6 9.28 27.56 2.24
N ILE A 7 8.62 27.60 1.08
CA ILE A 7 8.66 26.52 0.08
C ILE A 7 9.11 27.14 -1.24
N PRO A 8 10.07 26.54 -1.95
CA PRO A 8 10.45 27.01 -3.28
C PRO A 8 9.28 26.95 -4.26
N ASP A 9 9.03 28.05 -4.98
CA ASP A 9 7.90 28.20 -5.89
C ASP A 9 7.88 27.15 -7.00
N ASN A 10 9.06 26.75 -7.50
CA ASN A 10 9.19 25.73 -8.54
C ASN A 10 8.55 24.39 -8.12
N LEU A 11 8.81 23.98 -6.87
CA LEU A 11 8.28 22.76 -6.28
C LEU A 11 6.77 22.86 -6.08
N LEU A 12 6.28 24.04 -5.69
CA LEU A 12 4.85 24.28 -5.52
C LEU A 12 4.11 24.17 -6.87
N VAL A 13 4.68 24.75 -7.93
CA VAL A 13 4.13 24.69 -9.29
C VAL A 13 4.10 23.25 -9.81
N GLU A 14 5.15 22.47 -9.58
CA GLU A 14 5.18 21.05 -9.94
C GLU A 14 4.11 20.26 -9.19
N VAL A 15 3.99 20.45 -7.88
CA VAL A 15 2.99 19.76 -7.06
C VAL A 15 1.57 20.16 -7.47
N GLN A 16 1.32 21.42 -7.82
CA GLN A 16 0.04 21.87 -8.37
C GLN A 16 -0.28 21.24 -9.73
N LYS A 17 0.71 21.13 -10.63
CA LYS A 17 0.56 20.46 -11.93
C LYS A 17 0.26 18.97 -11.76
N MET A 18 1.00 18.29 -10.88
CA MET A 18 0.86 16.86 -10.61
C MET A 18 -0.48 16.54 -9.93
N THR A 19 -0.96 17.41 -9.03
CA THR A 19 -2.21 17.19 -8.29
C THR A 19 -3.45 17.77 -8.97
N GLY A 20 -3.29 18.55 -10.06
CA GLY A 20 -4.39 19.19 -10.77
C GLY A 20 -5.18 20.21 -9.94
N THR A 21 -4.62 20.70 -8.82
CA THR A 21 -5.33 21.62 -7.92
C THR A 21 -4.78 23.04 -8.00
N GLN A 22 -5.70 24.02 -8.14
CA GLN A 22 -5.35 25.44 -8.18
C GLN A 22 -4.96 26.01 -6.80
N SER A 23 -5.32 25.32 -5.72
CA SER A 23 -5.03 25.77 -4.35
C SER A 23 -3.68 25.27 -3.86
N LYS A 24 -2.78 26.21 -3.50
CA LYS A 24 -1.45 25.94 -2.93
C LYS A 24 -1.53 25.05 -1.69
N THR A 25 -2.49 25.31 -0.80
CA THR A 25 -2.69 24.54 0.44
C THR A 25 -3.16 23.12 0.14
N LYS A 26 -4.12 22.95 -0.78
CA LYS A 26 -4.70 21.64 -1.10
C LYS A 26 -3.67 20.73 -1.77
N ALA A 27 -2.82 21.30 -2.63
CA ALA A 27 -1.75 20.58 -3.30
C ALA A 27 -0.72 20.03 -2.30
N ILE A 28 -0.33 20.84 -1.29
CA ILE A 28 0.59 20.41 -0.22
C ILE A 28 -0.05 19.31 0.64
N VAL A 29 -1.32 19.47 1.04
CA VAL A 29 -2.01 18.47 1.87
C VAL A 29 -2.05 17.11 1.17
N MET A 30 -2.43 17.08 -0.12
CA MET A 30 -2.44 15.83 -0.89
C MET A 30 -1.05 15.21 -1.04
N ALA A 31 -0.02 16.02 -1.29
CA ALA A 31 1.36 15.53 -1.38
C ALA A 31 1.82 14.89 -0.07
N MET A 32 1.49 15.50 1.09
CA MET A 32 1.81 14.95 2.40
C MET A 32 1.04 13.65 2.70
N GLU A 33 -0.25 13.60 2.38
CA GLU A 33 -1.05 12.39 2.54
C GLU A 33 -0.51 11.21 1.73
N GLU A 34 -0.15 11.46 0.46
CA GLU A 34 0.41 10.43 -0.41
C GLU A 34 1.79 9.98 0.06
N PHE A 35 2.63 10.90 0.54
CA PHE A 35 3.92 10.57 1.12
C PHE A 35 3.78 9.64 2.33
N VAL A 36 2.85 9.94 3.24
CA VAL A 36 2.58 9.10 4.42
C VAL A 36 2.04 7.72 3.99
N LYS A 37 1.12 7.66 3.01
CA LYS A 37 0.62 6.38 2.48
C LYS A 37 1.74 5.55 1.86
N ARG A 38 2.63 6.17 1.07
CA ARG A 38 3.77 5.48 0.46
C ARG A 38 4.71 4.92 1.53
N LYS A 39 5.05 5.71 2.55
CA LYS A 39 5.89 5.26 3.66
C LYS A 39 5.27 4.12 4.47
N LYS A 40 3.95 4.12 4.67
CA LYS A 40 3.25 2.99 5.31
C LYS A 40 3.35 1.71 4.46
N ARG A 41 3.17 1.80 3.15
CA ARG A 41 3.34 0.67 2.23
C ARG A 41 4.78 0.15 2.23
N GLU A 42 5.77 1.04 2.16
CA GLU A 42 7.19 0.68 2.25
C GLU A 42 7.49 -0.06 3.57
N ARG A 43 6.92 0.39 4.70
CA ARG A 43 7.09 -0.28 6.00
C ARG A 43 6.48 -1.69 6.02
N LEU A 44 5.30 -1.87 5.42
CA LEU A 44 4.67 -3.19 5.30
C LEU A 44 5.47 -4.12 4.39
N LEU A 45 6.01 -3.60 3.28
CA LEU A 45 6.88 -4.36 2.39
C LEU A 45 8.20 -4.73 3.06
N ALA A 46 8.77 -3.85 3.88
CA ALA A 46 9.95 -4.15 4.67
C ALA A 46 9.72 -5.28 5.69
N LEU A 47 8.49 -5.40 6.23
CA LEU A 47 8.10 -6.51 7.10
C LEU A 47 7.90 -7.83 6.33
N LYS A 48 7.66 -7.78 5.03
CA LYS A 48 7.42 -8.96 4.16
C LYS A 48 8.64 -9.91 4.09
N GLY A 49 9.81 -9.50 4.58
CA GLY A 49 11.01 -10.36 4.70
C GLY A 49 11.22 -11.00 6.08
N GLN A 50 10.43 -10.66 7.10
CA GLN A 50 10.50 -11.28 8.44
C GLN A 50 9.45 -12.37 8.67
N ILE A 51 8.41 -12.41 7.83
CA ILE A 51 7.33 -13.38 7.98
C ILE A 51 7.71 -14.58 7.12
N VAL A 52 8.21 -15.63 7.78
CA VAL A 52 8.29 -16.96 7.16
C VAL A 52 6.86 -17.43 6.99
N LEU A 53 6.39 -17.49 5.75
CA LEU A 53 5.13 -18.14 5.40
C LEU A 53 5.49 -19.54 4.94
N ASP A 54 5.06 -20.55 5.69
CA ASP A 54 5.20 -21.93 5.27
C ASP A 54 4.26 -22.19 4.09
N ASP A 55 4.80 -22.75 3.01
CA ASP A 55 4.04 -23.07 1.80
C ASP A 55 3.34 -24.43 1.98
N VAL A 56 2.13 -24.38 2.52
CA VAL A 56 1.27 -25.55 2.76
C VAL A 56 0.31 -25.84 1.59
N THR A 57 0.53 -25.25 0.42
CA THR A 57 -0.38 -25.39 -0.73
C THR A 57 -0.57 -26.85 -1.15
N GLN A 58 0.52 -27.63 -1.20
CA GLN A 58 0.43 -29.05 -1.58
C GLN A 58 -0.33 -29.91 -0.55
N GLU A 59 -0.20 -29.58 0.74
CA GLU A 59 -0.90 -30.30 1.81
C GLU A 59 -2.41 -30.02 1.77
N LEU A 60 -2.79 -28.77 1.48
CA LEU A 60 -4.18 -28.37 1.30
C LEU A 60 -4.81 -29.04 0.08
N GLU A 61 -4.14 -29.04 -1.07
CA GLU A 61 -4.63 -29.72 -2.28
C GLU A 61 -4.81 -31.24 -2.05
N ALA A 62 -3.89 -31.86 -1.31
CA ALA A 62 -4.00 -33.28 -0.98
C ALA A 62 -5.19 -33.57 -0.06
N MET A 63 -5.49 -32.69 0.90
CA MET A 63 -6.67 -32.82 1.77
C MET A 63 -7.98 -32.67 0.98
N GLU A 64 -8.08 -31.69 0.09
CA GLU A 64 -9.27 -31.50 -0.75
C GLU A 64 -9.54 -32.73 -1.64
N LEU A 65 -8.48 -33.32 -2.21
CA LEU A 65 -8.61 -34.52 -3.04
C LEU A 65 -9.05 -35.75 -2.22
N GLN A 66 -8.57 -35.87 -0.98
CA GLN A 66 -9.00 -36.94 -0.07
C GLN A 66 -10.47 -36.79 0.33
N GLU A 67 -10.92 -35.56 0.61
CA GLU A 67 -12.32 -35.28 0.92
C GLU A 67 -13.24 -35.59 -0.26
N ALA A 68 -12.85 -35.21 -1.48
CA ALA A 68 -13.60 -35.53 -2.70
C ALA A 68 -13.74 -37.05 -2.90
N GLN A 69 -12.65 -37.81 -2.73
CA GLN A 69 -12.67 -39.27 -2.83
C GLN A 69 -13.50 -39.94 -1.73
N ALA A 70 -13.51 -39.38 -0.51
CA ALA A 70 -14.33 -39.88 0.59
C ALA A 70 -15.83 -39.64 0.35
N HIS A 71 -16.18 -38.52 -0.30
CA HIS A 71 -17.55 -38.20 -0.69
C HIS A 71 -18.07 -39.10 -1.83
N GLU A 72 -17.23 -39.44 -2.82
CA GLU A 72 -17.62 -40.34 -3.92
C GLU A 72 -17.78 -41.81 -3.48
N ARG A 73 -17.16 -42.20 -2.36
CA ARG A 73 -17.23 -43.56 -1.80
C ARG A 73 -18.41 -43.79 -0.83
N ARG A 74 -19.24 -42.78 -0.60
CA ARG A 74 -20.38 -42.80 0.33
C ARG A 74 -21.70 -42.84 -0.42
#